data_AF-A0A0J1FKP3-F1
#
_entry.id   AF-A0A0J1FKP3-F1
#
_cell.length_a   1.000
_cell.length_b   1.000
_cell.length_c   1.000
_cell.angle_alpha   90.00
_cell.angle_beta   90.00
_cell.angle_gamma   90.00
#
_symmetry.space_group_name_H-M   'P 1'
#
loop_
_entity.id
_entity.type
_entity.pdbx_description
1 polymer ?
#
loop_
_entity_poly.entity_id
_entity_poly.type
_entity_poly.pdbx_seq_one_letter_code
_entity_poly.pdbx_strand_id
1 'polypeptide(L)'
;MSLRIICEQAERGLNPMAHIEVCYRCPLCRKAYGKQSDAITCRNSHPIETETWAVGKGGKGVRIFEHCALDGLGGLRWALREADLSDDIKIRAEQLEEG
;
A
#
# COMPACT_ATOMS: atom_id res chain seq x y z
N MET A 1 20.92 15.64 15.41
CA MET A 1 20.09 14.41 15.29
C MET A 1 18.67 14.77 15.67
N SER A 2 17.81 15.05 14.69
CA SER A 2 16.38 15.24 14.93
C SER A 2 15.65 14.48 13.84
N LEU A 3 15.11 13.32 14.21
CA LEU A 3 14.16 12.53 13.42
C LEU A 3 12.87 13.36 13.30
N ARG A 4 12.88 14.34 12.40
CA ARG A 4 11.66 14.98 11.90
C ARG A 4 11.14 14.11 10.77
N ILE A 5 9.89 13.68 10.93
CA ILE A 5 8.79 13.53 9.96
C ILE A 5 7.88 12.47 10.59
N ILE A 6 7.19 12.90 11.63
CA ILE A 6 6.01 12.21 12.13
C ILE A 6 4.88 12.70 11.23
N CYS A 7 4.35 11.80 10.41
CA CYS A 7 2.91 11.63 10.19
C CYS A 7 2.03 12.89 10.43
N GLU A 8 2.11 13.90 9.56
CA GLU A 8 1.25 15.11 9.63
C GLU A 8 0.48 15.35 8.33
N GLN A 9 -0.20 14.33 7.81
CA GLN A 9 -1.23 14.51 6.77
C GLN A 9 -2.35 13.49 6.94
N ALA A 10 -3.22 13.65 7.94
CA ALA A 10 -4.40 12.78 8.05
C ALA A 10 -5.57 13.37 8.85
N GLU A 11 -5.82 14.68 8.88
CA GLU A 11 -7.04 15.19 9.54
C GLU A 11 -7.65 16.38 8.80
N ARG A 12 -8.40 16.11 7.72
CA ARG A 12 -9.54 16.94 7.29
C ARG A 12 -10.33 16.27 6.15
N GLY A 13 -11.37 15.52 6.54
CA GLY A 13 -12.63 15.32 5.80
C GLY A 13 -12.60 14.56 4.48
N LEU A 14 -13.41 13.48 4.41
CA LEU A 14 -13.84 12.67 3.24
C LEU A 14 -13.16 11.27 3.14
N ASN A 15 -13.94 10.23 3.43
CA ASN A 15 -13.77 8.89 2.82
C ASN A 15 -14.23 8.98 1.35
N PRO A 16 -13.65 8.25 0.36
CA PRO A 16 -12.62 7.22 0.40
C PRO A 16 -11.37 7.59 -0.44
N MET A 17 -10.18 7.45 0.12
CA MET A 17 -8.93 7.47 -0.66
C MET A 17 -8.15 6.24 -0.22
N ALA A 18 -7.60 5.49 -1.18
CA ALA A 18 -6.68 4.43 -0.86
C ALA A 18 -5.59 4.94 0.10
N HIS A 19 -5.26 4.14 1.11
CA HIS A 19 -4.24 4.47 2.10
C HIS A 19 -3.04 3.54 1.95
N ILE A 20 -1.90 3.96 2.52
CA ILE A 20 -0.67 3.18 2.45
C ILE A 20 -0.58 2.29 3.67
N GLU A 21 -0.35 1.00 3.46
CA GLU A 21 -0.01 0.04 4.50
C GLU A 21 1.37 -0.55 4.26
N VAL A 22 2.06 -0.86 5.36
CA VAL A 22 3.34 -1.58 5.33
C VAL A 22 3.11 -2.98 5.87
N CYS A 23 3.39 -3.98 5.03
CA CYS A 23 3.32 -5.38 5.37
C CYS A 23 4.72 -5.98 5.49
N TYR A 24 4.86 -6.95 6.38
CA TYR A 24 6.10 -7.69 6.61
C TYR A 24 5.89 -9.12 6.13
N ARG A 25 6.62 -9.54 5.11
CA ARG A 25 6.44 -10.83 4.47
C ARG A 25 7.65 -11.73 4.67
N CYS A 26 7.40 -12.97 5.05
CA CYS A 26 8.42 -14.00 5.06
C CYS A 26 8.37 -14.79 3.75
N PRO A 27 9.41 -14.77 2.90
CA PRO A 27 9.44 -15.56 1.67
C PRO A 27 9.49 -17.08 1.95
N LEU A 28 10.07 -17.49 3.08
CA LEU A 28 10.18 -18.89 3.49
C LEU A 28 8.87 -19.44 4.06
N CYS A 29 8.24 -18.73 5.00
CA CYS A 29 6.96 -19.15 5.59
C CYS A 29 5.74 -18.79 4.73
N ARG A 30 5.91 -17.93 3.72
CA ARG A 30 4.83 -17.33 2.91
C ARG A 30 3.75 -16.65 3.75
N LYS A 31 4.10 -16.18 4.94
CA LYS A 31 3.23 -15.43 5.85
C LYS A 31 3.46 -13.94 5.68
N ALA A 32 2.37 -13.18 5.67
CA ALA A 32 2.37 -11.73 5.74
C ALA A 32 1.87 -11.29 7.11
N TYR A 33 2.46 -10.24 7.65
CA TYR A 33 2.14 -9.65 8.94
C TYR A 33 1.87 -8.16 8.73
N GLY A 34 0.78 -7.64 9.30
CA GLY A 34 0.46 -6.20 9.23
C GLY A 34 1.28 -5.35 10.22
N LYS A 35 2.03 -5.98 11.13
CA LYS A 35 2.86 -5.29 12.12
C LYS A 35 4.24 -5.93 12.19
N GLN A 36 5.25 -5.10 12.43
CA GLN A 36 6.61 -5.59 12.59
C GLN A 36 6.72 -6.48 13.82
N SER A 37 6.04 -6.13 14.92
CA SER A 37 6.01 -6.89 16.18
C SER A 37 5.63 -8.35 15.97
N ASP A 38 4.64 -8.58 15.12
CA ASP A 38 4.07 -9.90 14.88
C ASP A 38 5.01 -10.72 13.99
N ALA A 39 5.80 -10.04 13.16
CA ALA A 39 6.84 -10.63 12.33
C ALA A 39 8.15 -10.91 13.09
N ILE A 40 8.37 -10.36 14.30
CA ILE A 40 9.67 -10.48 15.02
C ILE A 40 10.08 -11.94 15.19
N THR A 41 9.17 -12.80 15.63
CA THR A 41 9.45 -14.22 15.83
C THR A 41 9.88 -14.89 14.53
N CYS A 42 9.24 -14.54 13.42
CA CYS A 42 9.60 -15.06 12.10
C CYS A 42 10.91 -14.47 11.59
N ARG A 43 11.15 -13.17 11.84
CA ARG A 43 12.38 -12.44 11.50
C ARG A 43 13.64 -13.01 12.14
N ASN A 44 13.52 -13.52 13.36
CA ASN A 44 14.66 -14.13 14.05
C ASN A 44 15.14 -15.41 13.39
N SER A 45 14.28 -16.10 12.64
CA SER A 45 14.62 -17.34 11.94
C SER A 45 14.81 -17.14 10.43
N HIS A 46 14.12 -16.17 9.84
CA HIS A 46 14.06 -15.97 8.39
C HIS A 46 14.22 -14.50 8.03
N PRO A 47 14.80 -14.17 6.87
CA PRO A 47 14.74 -12.81 6.35
C PRO A 47 13.28 -12.41 6.14
N ILE A 48 12.90 -11.22 6.61
CA ILE A 48 11.59 -10.62 6.39
C ILE A 48 11.77 -9.48 5.40
N GLU A 49 10.95 -9.48 4.37
CA GLU A 49 10.85 -8.42 3.39
C GLU A 49 9.77 -7.44 3.82
N THR A 50 10.06 -6.15 3.71
CA THR A 50 9.09 -5.09 3.91
C THR A 50 8.44 -4.77 2.56
N GLU A 51 7.12 -4.84 2.49
CA GLU A 51 6.36 -4.51 1.29
C GLU A 51 5.40 -3.36 1.61
N THR A 52 5.37 -2.35 0.74
CA THR A 52 4.44 -1.23 0.87
C THR A 52 3.27 -1.45 -0.10
N TRP A 53 2.05 -1.24 0.37
CA TRP A 53 0.82 -1.52 -0.37
C TRP A 53 -0.10 -0.30 -0.32
N ALA A 54 -0.74 0.03 -1.44
CA ALA A 54 -1.89 0.91 -1.48
C ALA A 54 -3.15 0.05 -1.29
N VAL A 55 -3.92 0.31 -0.24
CA VAL A 55 -5.15 -0.41 0.09
C VAL A 55 -6.32 0.53 -0.11
N GLY A 56 -7.20 0.19 -1.04
CA GLY A 56 -8.35 1.01 -1.40
C GLY A 56 -9.69 0.34 -1.11
N LYS A 57 -10.74 0.85 -1.74
CA LYS A 57 -12.11 0.45 -1.46
C LYS A 57 -12.30 -1.06 -1.67
N GLY A 58 -12.97 -1.71 -0.72
CA GLY A 58 -13.22 -3.16 -0.79
C GLY A 58 -12.02 -4.03 -0.39
N GLY A 59 -10.95 -3.45 0.17
CA GLY A 59 -9.77 -4.20 0.60
C GLY A 59 -8.82 -4.55 -0.55
N LYS A 60 -8.97 -3.90 -1.70
CA LYS A 60 -8.09 -4.06 -2.85
C LYS A 60 -6.70 -3.52 -2.52
N GLY A 61 -5.70 -4.40 -2.55
CA GLY A 61 -4.31 -4.06 -2.30
C GLY A 61 -3.47 -4.03 -3.59
N VAL A 62 -2.79 -2.93 -3.86
CA VAL A 62 -1.83 -2.78 -4.97
C VAL A 62 -0.44 -2.54 -4.40
N ARG A 63 0.52 -3.39 -4.75
CA ARG A 63 1.91 -3.26 -4.27
C ARG A 63 2.59 -2.04 -4.86
N ILE A 64 3.28 -1.28 -4.01
CA ILE A 64 4.15 -0.15 -4.38
C ILE A 64 5.59 -0.66 -4.44
N PHE A 65 6.28 -0.32 -5.53
CA PHE A 65 7.69 -0.63 -5.71
C PHE A 65 8.51 0.65 -5.52
N GLU A 66 9.42 0.67 -4.54
CA GLU A 66 10.23 1.86 -4.21
C GLU A 66 11.11 2.36 -5.35
N HIS A 67 11.44 1.49 -6.32
CA HIS A 67 12.28 1.83 -7.46
C HIS A 67 11.51 2.36 -8.67
N CYS A 68 10.18 2.49 -8.59
CA CYS A 68 9.37 3.04 -9.65
C CYS A 68 9.24 4.56 -9.54
N ALA A 69 9.13 5.24 -10.69
CA ALA A 69 8.78 6.65 -10.73
C ALA A 69 7.43 6.89 -10.02
N LEU A 70 7.26 8.04 -9.37
CA LEU A 70 6.10 8.32 -8.52
C LEU A 70 4.74 8.10 -9.22
N ASP A 71 4.63 8.54 -10.47
CA ASP A 71 3.48 8.38 -11.36
C ASP A 71 3.63 7.22 -12.36
N GLY A 72 4.79 6.55 -12.33
CA GLY A 72 5.06 5.40 -13.18
C GLY A 72 4.30 4.15 -12.71
N LEU A 73 4.22 3.16 -13.57
CA LEU A 73 3.65 1.85 -13.25
C LEU A 73 4.35 1.26 -12.01
N GLY A 74 3.57 0.93 -10.96
CA GLY A 74 4.11 0.45 -9.69
C GLY A 74 4.62 1.54 -8.74
N GLY A 75 4.54 2.81 -9.13
CA GLY A 75 4.82 3.97 -8.28
C GLY A 75 3.70 4.25 -7.29
N LEU A 76 3.99 5.15 -6.35
CA LEU A 76 3.07 5.49 -5.26
C LEU A 76 1.72 6.03 -5.75
N ARG A 77 1.72 7.06 -6.61
CA ARG A 77 0.48 7.72 -7.07
C ARG A 77 -0.34 6.80 -7.96
N TRP A 78 0.35 6.03 -8.81
CA TRP A 78 -0.29 5.00 -9.62
C TRP A 78 -0.98 3.95 -8.74
N ALA A 79 -0.29 3.40 -7.74
CA ALA A 79 -0.84 2.35 -6.88
C ALA A 79 -2.05 2.85 -6.05
N LEU A 80 -1.98 4.07 -5.51
CA LEU A 80 -3.10 4.67 -4.78
C LEU A 80 -4.33 4.85 -5.67
N ARG A 81 -4.14 5.38 -6.88
CA ARG A 81 -5.22 5.51 -7.87
C ARG A 81 -5.81 4.14 -8.23
N GLU A 82 -4.96 3.15 -8.49
CA GLU A 82 -5.40 1.81 -8.88
C GLU A 82 -6.14 1.05 -7.77
N ALA A 83 -5.74 1.24 -6.53
CA ALA A 83 -6.41 0.65 -5.38
C ALA A 83 -7.79 1.28 -5.15
N ASP A 84 -7.97 2.55 -5.52
CA ASP A 84 -9.25 3.25 -5.42
C ASP A 84 -10.23 2.90 -6.55
N LEU A 85 -9.71 2.56 -7.73
CA LEU A 85 -10.52 2.14 -8.87
C LEU A 85 -11.26 0.82 -8.59
N SER A 86 -12.52 0.79 -9.01
CA SER A 86 -13.36 -0.41 -8.93
C SER A 86 -12.74 -1.59 -9.69
N ASP A 87 -12.97 -2.81 -9.19
CA ASP A 87 -12.66 -4.05 -9.93
C ASP A 87 -13.74 -4.39 -10.96
N ASP A 88 -14.91 -3.76 -10.90
CA ASP A 88 -15.92 -3.87 -11.96
C ASP A 88 -15.48 -3.07 -13.18
N ILE A 89 -15.33 -3.76 -14.32
CA ILE A 89 -14.79 -3.20 -15.56
C ILE A 89 -15.64 -2.01 -16.08
N LYS A 90 -16.97 -2.06 -15.91
CA LYS A 90 -17.85 -0.99 -16.41
C LYS A 90 -17.71 0.25 -15.56
N ILE A 91 -17.75 0.09 -14.23
CA ILE A 91 -17.55 1.18 -13.28
C ILE A 91 -16.15 1.77 -13.44
N ARG A 92 -15.14 0.91 -13.63
CA ARG A 92 -13.76 1.33 -13.84
C ARG A 92 -13.60 2.15 -15.12
N ALA A 93 -14.27 1.77 -16.22
CA ALA A 93 -14.22 2.54 -17.46
C ALA A 93 -14.82 3.94 -17.28
N GLU A 94 -15.98 4.04 -16.63
CA GLU A 94 -16.62 5.32 -16.30
C GLU A 94 -15.70 6.21 -15.44
N GLN A 95 -15.08 5.65 -14.39
CA GLN A 95 -14.13 6.37 -13.53
C GLN A 95 -12.86 6.85 -14.26
N LEU A 96 -12.48 6.19 -15.36
CA LEU A 96 -11.33 6.59 -16.18
C LEU A 96 -11.69 7.66 -17.23
N GLU A 97 -12.94 7.70 -17.68
CA GLU A 97 -13.43 8.71 -18.65
C GLU A 97 -13.80 10.04 -17.97
N GLU A 98 -14.16 10.02 -16.68
CA GLU A 98 -14.52 11.23 -15.90
C GLU A 98 -13.33 12.01 -15.30
N GLY A 99 -12.10 11.46 -15.36
CA GLY A 99 -10.89 12.05 -14.74
C GLY A 99 -9.89 12.63 -15.74
#